data_AF-A0A317X3C1-F1
#
_entry.id   AF-A0A317X3C1-F1
#
_cell.length_a   1.000
_cell.length_b   1.000
_cell.length_c   1.000
_cell.angle_alpha   90.00
_cell.angle_beta   90.00
_cell.angle_gamma   90.00
#
_symmetry.space_group_name_H-M   'P 1'
#
loop_
_entity.id
_entity.type
_entity.pdbx_description
1 polymer ?
#
loop_
_entity_poly.entity_id
_entity_poly.type
_entity_poly.pdbx_seq_one_letter_code
_entity_poly.pdbx_strand_id
1 'polypeptide(L)'
;MSYAYLLQEVLNERVDWRLECSRKEGLIIPAAEFERTEFVKHPYLWYYFFRVILHDPITETFHISGIRPSPLTPEYHYHVLTDFKKARLVGNVEKEDLENRKFSVAEIFRPDRKRQEGKVIGFAVHAHCWLLVDQVIGHNIVERNLRAFTESVRRFWRSHYDGLVKNALPPHSYDCCIEYNLNNLYPTKIVREYNPWWTWGVHIQRSHRPGNPFRIPEIQQLIAKVTKCPSGKKGLRPGRYLPPISDLPLDIALNIMDYIYADRPLCWERLDDVRNSLEVLQWKLPVSYWVPRCNSDIFFEVDTLVKAGHEVDWEALCLGMEELVLDREWCCTSGLNYRCLVLNILRDLHEELVLKLCHNAHG
;
A
#
# COMPACT_ATOMS: atom_id res chain seq x y z
N MET A 1 1.07 7.14 -22.79
CA MET A 1 2.20 6.18 -22.74
C MET A 1 1.77 4.92 -23.49
N SER A 2 2.63 4.27 -24.27
CA SER A 2 2.24 3.03 -24.99
C SER A 2 2.60 1.79 -24.16
N TYR A 3 1.92 0.66 -24.41
CA TYR A 3 2.26 -0.62 -23.77
C TYR A 3 3.72 -1.03 -24.04
N ALA A 4 4.19 -0.83 -25.26
CA ALA A 4 5.57 -1.13 -25.65
C ALA A 4 6.60 -0.32 -24.83
N TYR A 5 6.29 0.94 -24.52
CA TYR A 5 7.15 1.78 -23.69
C TYR A 5 7.24 1.26 -22.25
N LEU A 6 6.10 0.95 -21.63
CA LEU A 6 6.05 0.39 -20.28
C LEU A 6 6.84 -0.91 -20.18
N LEU A 7 6.69 -1.77 -21.18
CA LEU A 7 7.41 -3.03 -21.24
C LEU A 7 8.93 -2.81 -21.34
N GLN A 8 9.34 -1.84 -22.15
CA GLN A 8 10.76 -1.49 -22.27
C GLN A 8 11.33 -1.00 -20.93
N GLU A 9 10.57 -0.23 -20.14
CA GLU A 9 10.99 0.20 -18.79
C GLU A 9 11.13 -0.98 -17.83
N VAL A 10 10.16 -1.91 -17.81
CA VAL A 10 10.25 -3.15 -17.01
C VAL A 10 11.50 -3.95 -17.38
N LEU A 11 11.76 -4.12 -18.67
CA LEU A 11 12.94 -4.87 -19.14
C LEU A 11 14.26 -4.09 -18.98
N ASN A 12 14.24 -2.76 -18.89
CA ASN A 12 15.40 -1.90 -18.55
C ASN A 12 15.78 -2.03 -17.08
N GLU A 13 14.79 -2.27 -16.23
CA GLU A 13 14.97 -2.49 -14.81
C GLU A 13 15.46 -3.92 -14.52
N ARG A 14 14.90 -4.93 -15.20
CA ARG A 14 15.21 -6.35 -15.03
C ARG A 14 15.93 -6.93 -16.24
N VAL A 15 17.26 -6.82 -16.22
CA VAL A 15 18.14 -7.29 -17.31
C VAL A 15 18.03 -8.81 -17.51
N ASP A 16 17.84 -9.57 -16.43
CA ASP A 16 17.59 -11.00 -16.46
C ASP A 16 16.30 -11.34 -17.25
N TRP A 17 15.20 -10.63 -16.99
CA TRP A 17 13.95 -10.77 -17.74
C TRP A 17 14.10 -10.40 -19.21
N ARG A 18 14.88 -9.35 -19.52
CA ARG A 18 15.18 -8.96 -20.91
C ARG A 18 15.93 -10.05 -21.66
N LEU A 19 16.94 -10.66 -21.03
CA LEU A 19 17.73 -11.72 -21.64
C LEU A 19 16.90 -12.98 -21.89
N GLU A 20 15.91 -13.26 -21.04
CA GLU A 20 14.97 -14.35 -21.28
C GLU A 20 13.95 -14.01 -22.39
N CYS A 21 13.45 -12.77 -22.40
CA CYS A 21 12.49 -12.31 -23.39
C CYS A 21 13.05 -12.33 -24.82
N SER A 22 14.33 -12.03 -25.03
CA SER A 22 14.93 -12.05 -26.37
C SER A 22 14.96 -13.45 -27.02
N ARG A 23 14.70 -14.51 -26.24
CA ARG A 23 14.74 -15.91 -26.68
C ARG A 23 13.35 -16.50 -26.98
N LYS A 24 12.26 -15.80 -26.65
CA LYS A 24 10.88 -16.34 -26.70
C LYS A 24 9.89 -15.27 -27.21
N GLU A 25 8.79 -15.70 -27.84
CA GLU A 25 7.69 -14.80 -28.28
C GLU A 25 6.86 -14.21 -27.12
N GLY A 26 7.23 -14.51 -25.87
CA GLY A 26 6.63 -13.97 -24.66
C GLY A 26 7.45 -14.33 -23.42
N LEU A 27 7.18 -13.63 -22.33
CA LEU A 27 7.84 -13.88 -21.04
C LEU A 27 6.78 -14.16 -19.99
N ILE A 28 6.81 -15.38 -19.46
CA ILE A 28 5.99 -15.82 -18.32
C ILE A 28 6.94 -16.24 -17.21
N ILE A 29 6.76 -15.67 -16.03
CA ILE A 29 7.55 -15.96 -14.82
C ILE A 29 6.61 -16.41 -13.68
N PRO A 30 7.14 -16.95 -12.58
CA PRO A 30 6.35 -17.17 -11.38
C PRO A 30 5.77 -15.86 -10.84
N ALA A 31 4.49 -15.85 -10.46
CA ALA A 31 3.82 -14.67 -9.92
C ALA A 31 4.49 -14.17 -8.63
N ALA A 32 4.92 -15.10 -7.77
CA ALA A 32 5.66 -14.78 -6.56
C ALA A 32 7.03 -14.13 -6.84
N GLU A 33 7.63 -14.34 -8.01
CA GLU A 33 8.83 -13.60 -8.40
C GLU A 33 8.49 -12.14 -8.74
N PHE A 34 7.43 -11.93 -9.53
CA PHE A 34 6.95 -10.59 -9.86
C PHE A 34 6.55 -9.80 -8.61
N GLU A 35 5.77 -10.39 -7.71
CA GLU A 35 5.28 -9.79 -6.45
C GLU A 35 6.40 -9.43 -5.46
N ARG A 36 7.57 -10.07 -5.59
CA ARG A 36 8.77 -9.75 -4.81
C ARG A 36 9.67 -8.72 -5.49
N THR A 37 9.37 -8.34 -6.72
CA THR A 37 10.21 -7.44 -7.52
C THR A 37 9.97 -5.99 -7.10
N GLU A 38 11.06 -5.30 -6.80
CA GLU A 38 11.07 -3.85 -6.58
C GLU A 38 11.60 -3.15 -7.83
N PHE A 39 10.85 -2.17 -8.31
CA PHE A 39 11.23 -1.29 -9.41
C PHE A 39 11.82 -0.01 -8.81
N VAL A 40 13.14 0.09 -8.71
CA VAL A 40 13.88 1.23 -8.14
C VAL A 40 13.90 2.42 -9.09
N LYS A 41 14.16 2.20 -10.38
CA LYS A 41 14.24 3.25 -11.42
C LYS A 41 12.86 3.75 -11.81
N HIS A 42 11.88 2.85 -11.89
CA HIS A 42 10.51 3.18 -12.27
C HIS A 42 9.50 2.62 -11.26
N PRO A 43 9.41 3.19 -10.03
CA PRO A 43 8.57 2.65 -8.95
C PRO A 43 7.13 2.41 -9.37
N TYR A 44 6.54 3.33 -10.12
CA TYR A 44 5.17 3.26 -10.63
C TYR A 44 4.84 2.08 -11.55
N LEU A 45 5.81 1.29 -12.01
CA LEU A 45 5.54 0.13 -12.87
C LEU A 45 4.61 -0.88 -12.21
N TRP A 46 4.60 -0.95 -10.87
CA TRP A 46 3.68 -1.83 -10.12
C TRP A 46 2.20 -1.63 -10.50
N TYR A 47 1.82 -0.38 -10.79
CA TYR A 47 0.44 0.04 -11.06
C TYR A 47 -0.09 -0.55 -12.37
N TYR A 48 0.79 -0.97 -13.27
CA TYR A 48 0.36 -1.53 -14.54
C TYR A 48 0.07 -3.02 -14.47
N PHE A 49 0.33 -3.73 -13.37
CA PHE A 49 0.15 -5.18 -13.33
C PHE A 49 -1.00 -5.58 -12.43
N PHE A 50 -1.84 -6.48 -12.92
CA PHE A 50 -3.11 -6.84 -12.30
C PHE A 50 -3.31 -8.34 -12.26
N ARG A 51 -4.00 -8.78 -11.22
CA ARG A 51 -4.77 -10.03 -11.17
C ARG A 51 -6.22 -9.70 -11.51
N VAL A 52 -6.96 -10.69 -11.95
CA VAL A 52 -8.38 -10.55 -12.26
C VAL A 52 -9.13 -11.65 -11.53
N ILE A 53 -10.12 -11.26 -10.73
CA ILE A 53 -11.11 -12.20 -10.21
C ILE A 53 -12.14 -12.39 -11.32
N LEU A 54 -12.12 -13.56 -11.93
CA LEU A 54 -12.98 -13.94 -13.03
C LEU A 54 -14.28 -14.55 -12.49
N HIS A 55 -15.41 -14.13 -13.06
CA HIS A 55 -16.72 -14.71 -12.84
C HIS A 55 -17.31 -15.16 -14.16
N ASP A 56 -17.62 -16.44 -14.26
CA ASP A 56 -18.33 -17.03 -15.38
C ASP A 56 -19.82 -17.11 -15.04
N PRO A 57 -20.70 -16.30 -15.66
CA PRO A 57 -22.11 -16.24 -15.29
C PRO A 57 -22.91 -17.47 -15.71
N ILE A 58 -22.39 -18.29 -16.62
CA ILE A 58 -23.07 -19.49 -17.12
C ILE A 58 -22.89 -20.63 -16.11
N THR A 59 -21.64 -20.82 -15.68
CA THR A 59 -21.28 -21.86 -14.70
C THR A 59 -21.40 -21.38 -13.26
N GLU A 60 -21.57 -20.07 -13.06
CA GLU A 60 -21.58 -19.41 -11.76
C GLU A 60 -20.30 -19.67 -10.93
N THR A 61 -19.17 -19.87 -11.63
CA THR A 61 -17.86 -20.13 -11.04
C THR A 61 -17.00 -18.88 -10.93
N PHE A 62 -16.16 -18.86 -9.88
CA PHE A 62 -15.19 -17.79 -9.64
C PHE A 62 -13.77 -18.35 -9.58
N HIS A 63 -12.81 -17.63 -10.13
CA HIS A 63 -11.39 -17.97 -10.01
C HIS A 63 -10.50 -16.74 -10.11
N ILE A 64 -9.28 -16.83 -9.60
CA ILE A 64 -8.28 -15.76 -9.66
C ILE A 64 -7.33 -16.07 -10.82
N SER A 65 -7.10 -15.08 -11.67
CA SER A 65 -6.15 -15.20 -12.77
C SER A 65 -4.69 -15.07 -12.31
N GLY A 66 -3.76 -15.44 -13.19
CA GLY A 66 -2.37 -14.99 -13.12
C GLY A 66 -2.24 -13.48 -13.26
N ILE A 67 -1.00 -12.99 -13.15
CA ILE A 67 -0.68 -11.56 -13.28
C ILE A 67 -0.46 -11.22 -14.75
N ARG A 68 -0.98 -10.07 -15.19
CA ARG A 68 -0.64 -9.49 -16.48
C ARG A 68 -0.58 -7.97 -16.41
N PRO A 69 0.10 -7.32 -17.36
CA PRO A 69 0.00 -5.89 -17.51
C PRO A 69 -1.39 -5.50 -18.03
N SER A 70 -1.90 -4.37 -17.53
CA SER A 70 -3.14 -3.75 -17.95
C SER A 70 -2.97 -3.20 -19.36
N PRO A 71 -3.89 -3.53 -20.26
CA PRO A 71 -4.01 -2.82 -21.51
C PRO A 71 -4.52 -1.41 -21.21
N LEU A 72 -3.77 -0.41 -21.68
CA LEU A 72 -4.08 1.01 -21.50
C LEU A 72 -5.37 1.46 -22.21
N THR A 73 -6.03 0.57 -22.96
CA THR A 73 -7.20 0.88 -23.79
C THR A 73 -8.45 0.10 -23.33
N PRO A 74 -9.54 0.80 -22.96
CA PRO A 74 -10.77 0.20 -22.42
C PRO A 74 -11.63 -0.58 -23.44
N GLU A 75 -11.25 -0.57 -24.72
CA GLU A 75 -12.10 -1.02 -25.84
C GLU A 75 -11.94 -2.51 -26.20
N TYR A 76 -11.04 -3.24 -25.56
CA TYR A 76 -10.71 -4.61 -25.98
C TYR A 76 -11.18 -5.67 -24.98
N HIS A 77 -11.57 -6.83 -25.53
CA HIS A 77 -11.61 -8.06 -24.75
C HIS A 77 -10.19 -8.42 -24.32
N TYR A 78 -10.06 -8.93 -23.10
CA TYR A 78 -8.76 -9.17 -22.50
C TYR A 78 -8.55 -10.66 -22.27
N HIS A 79 -7.32 -11.11 -22.44
CA HIS A 79 -6.91 -12.49 -22.14
C HIS A 79 -6.04 -12.49 -20.89
N VAL A 80 -6.38 -13.28 -19.88
CA VAL A 80 -5.54 -13.45 -18.67
C VAL A 80 -5.11 -14.89 -18.54
N LEU A 81 -3.97 -15.09 -17.88
CA LEU A 81 -3.54 -16.43 -17.52
C LEU A 81 -4.55 -17.07 -16.55
N THR A 82 -4.95 -18.32 -16.80
CA THR A 82 -5.83 -19.08 -15.90
C THR A 82 -5.11 -19.52 -14.62
N ASP A 83 -3.78 -19.71 -14.70
CA ASP A 83 -2.94 -20.09 -13.56
C ASP A 83 -2.54 -18.88 -12.71
N PHE A 84 -3.08 -18.79 -11.49
CA PHE A 84 -2.78 -17.73 -10.53
C PHE A 84 -1.30 -17.66 -10.11
N LYS A 85 -0.53 -18.72 -10.30
CA LYS A 85 0.90 -18.77 -9.93
C LYS A 85 1.82 -18.24 -11.02
N LYS A 86 1.29 -17.82 -12.17
CA LYS A 86 2.07 -17.29 -13.30
C LYS A 86 1.83 -15.79 -13.49
N ALA A 87 2.85 -15.11 -13.99
CA ALA A 87 2.81 -13.72 -14.40
C ALA A 87 3.31 -13.59 -15.84
N ARG A 88 2.49 -13.06 -16.74
CA ARG A 88 2.88 -12.73 -18.11
C ARG A 88 3.37 -11.29 -18.13
N LEU A 89 4.63 -11.08 -18.48
CA LEU A 89 5.22 -9.75 -18.60
C LEU A 89 5.21 -9.26 -20.06
N VAL A 90 5.53 -10.16 -20.99
CA VAL A 90 5.66 -9.88 -22.43
C VAL A 90 4.81 -10.87 -23.22
N GLY A 91 4.34 -10.43 -24.38
CA GLY A 91 3.61 -11.25 -25.36
C GLY A 91 2.11 -10.95 -25.34
N ASN A 92 1.54 -10.82 -26.53
CA ASN A 92 0.10 -10.71 -26.70
C ASN A 92 -0.50 -12.11 -26.76
N VAL A 93 -1.69 -12.25 -26.19
CA VAL A 93 -2.50 -13.44 -26.38
C VAL A 93 -3.72 -13.02 -27.16
N GLU A 94 -3.84 -13.57 -28.35
CA GLU A 94 -4.95 -13.29 -29.26
C GLU A 94 -6.03 -14.37 -29.22
N LYS A 95 -5.72 -15.54 -28.65
CA LYS A 95 -6.59 -16.72 -28.65
C LYS A 95 -6.87 -17.23 -27.25
N GLU A 96 -8.10 -17.67 -27.05
CA GLU A 96 -8.52 -18.39 -25.85
C GLU A 96 -8.01 -19.83 -25.93
N ASP A 97 -7.38 -20.31 -24.88
CA ASP A 97 -6.82 -21.66 -24.76
C ASP A 97 -6.84 -22.12 -23.29
N LEU A 98 -6.21 -23.27 -23.00
CA LEU A 98 -6.16 -23.81 -21.64
C LEU A 98 -5.42 -22.89 -20.65
N GLU A 99 -4.45 -22.10 -21.13
CA GLU A 99 -3.66 -21.20 -20.31
C GLU A 99 -4.25 -19.79 -20.26
N ASN A 100 -5.12 -19.41 -21.19
CA ASN A 100 -5.58 -18.05 -21.36
C ASN A 100 -7.10 -17.96 -21.48
N ARG A 101 -7.72 -17.19 -20.58
CA ARG A 101 -9.17 -16.95 -20.56
C ARG A 101 -9.50 -15.56 -21.08
N LYS A 102 -10.43 -15.47 -22.02
CA LYS A 102 -11.00 -14.21 -22.48
C LYS A 102 -12.01 -13.70 -21.44
N PHE A 103 -11.96 -12.42 -21.12
CA PHE A 103 -12.91 -11.79 -20.21
C PHE A 103 -13.25 -10.36 -20.62
N SER A 104 -14.28 -9.81 -19.98
CA SER A 104 -14.63 -8.40 -20.04
C SER A 104 -14.53 -7.76 -18.67
N VAL A 105 -13.97 -6.55 -18.59
CA VAL A 105 -13.93 -5.82 -17.30
C VAL A 105 -15.34 -5.61 -16.78
N ALA A 106 -15.54 -5.97 -15.51
CA ALA A 106 -16.80 -5.88 -14.80
C ALA A 106 -17.24 -4.42 -14.67
N GLU A 107 -18.54 -4.18 -14.85
CA GLU A 107 -19.12 -2.86 -14.65
C GLU A 107 -19.50 -2.70 -13.17
N ILE A 108 -18.57 -2.14 -12.38
CA ILE A 108 -18.73 -2.02 -10.93
C ILE A 108 -19.72 -0.90 -10.52
N PHE A 109 -19.80 0.18 -11.30
CA PHE A 109 -20.62 1.36 -10.97
C PHE A 109 -22.08 1.26 -11.43
N ARG A 110 -22.42 0.27 -12.26
CA ARG A 110 -23.76 0.10 -12.83
C ARG A 110 -24.16 -1.38 -12.87
N PRO A 111 -25.40 -1.73 -13.26
CA PRO A 111 -25.73 -3.11 -13.59
C PRO A 111 -24.82 -3.61 -14.72
N ASP A 112 -24.25 -4.81 -14.55
CA ASP A 112 -23.25 -5.32 -15.51
C ASP A 112 -23.94 -5.99 -16.69
N ARG A 113 -24.04 -5.26 -17.80
CA ARG A 113 -24.66 -5.74 -19.04
C ARG A 113 -23.92 -6.95 -19.62
N LYS A 114 -22.59 -6.99 -19.47
CA LYS A 114 -21.76 -8.07 -20.01
C LYS A 114 -22.03 -9.38 -19.26
N ARG A 115 -22.27 -9.30 -17.95
CA ARG A 115 -22.76 -10.42 -17.15
C ARG A 115 -24.12 -10.94 -17.65
N GLN A 116 -25.06 -10.04 -17.97
CA GLN A 116 -26.39 -10.40 -18.48
C GLN A 116 -26.32 -11.08 -19.86
N GLU A 117 -25.33 -10.72 -20.66
CA GLU A 117 -25.02 -11.35 -21.96
C GLU A 117 -24.30 -12.72 -21.81
N GLY A 118 -24.10 -13.21 -20.59
CA GLY A 118 -23.40 -14.47 -20.33
C GLY A 118 -21.89 -14.41 -20.57
N LYS A 119 -21.30 -13.21 -20.71
CA LYS A 119 -19.85 -13.05 -20.89
C LYS A 119 -19.14 -13.21 -19.55
N VAL A 120 -17.97 -13.87 -19.59
CA VAL A 120 -17.05 -13.92 -18.44
C VAL A 120 -16.64 -12.49 -18.09
N ILE A 121 -16.92 -12.08 -16.85
CA ILE A 121 -16.54 -10.77 -16.33
C ILE A 121 -15.32 -10.88 -15.43
N GLY A 122 -14.57 -9.78 -15.29
CA GLY A 122 -13.37 -9.73 -14.47
C GLY A 122 -13.28 -8.48 -13.61
N PHE A 123 -13.00 -8.67 -12.33
CA PHE A 123 -12.68 -7.60 -11.38
C PHE A 123 -11.16 -7.48 -11.27
N ALA A 124 -10.59 -6.44 -11.87
CA ALA A 124 -9.16 -6.22 -11.88
C ALA A 124 -8.68 -5.65 -10.53
N VAL A 125 -7.59 -6.21 -10.01
CA VAL A 125 -6.91 -5.76 -8.78
C VAL A 125 -5.43 -5.69 -9.07
N HIS A 126 -4.76 -4.59 -8.74
CA HIS A 126 -3.31 -4.51 -8.93
C HIS A 126 -2.61 -5.65 -8.18
N ALA A 127 -1.57 -6.24 -8.77
CA ALA A 127 -0.87 -7.39 -8.19
C ALA A 127 -0.36 -7.09 -6.77
N HIS A 128 0.13 -5.88 -6.52
CA HIS A 128 0.61 -5.48 -5.19
C HIS A 128 -0.51 -5.06 -4.24
N CYS A 129 -1.62 -4.50 -4.74
CA CYS A 129 -2.81 -4.28 -3.92
C CYS A 129 -3.45 -5.62 -3.49
N TRP A 130 -3.33 -6.66 -4.31
CA TRP A 130 -3.76 -8.01 -3.94
C TRP A 130 -3.01 -8.50 -2.71
N LEU A 131 -1.71 -8.24 -2.57
CA LEU A 131 -0.94 -8.62 -1.38
C LEU A 131 -1.41 -7.92 -0.10
N LEU A 132 -1.94 -6.69 -0.21
CA LEU A 132 -2.55 -5.98 0.92
C LEU A 132 -3.88 -6.63 1.39
N VAL A 133 -4.59 -7.35 0.51
CA VAL A 133 -5.79 -8.11 0.89
C VAL A 133 -5.46 -9.14 1.97
N ASP A 134 -4.29 -9.78 1.89
CA ASP A 134 -3.87 -10.77 2.89
C ASP A 134 -3.64 -10.15 4.27
N GLN A 135 -3.15 -8.91 4.30
CA GLN A 135 -2.86 -8.21 5.55
C GLN A 135 -4.14 -7.78 6.29
N VAL A 136 -5.25 -7.57 5.59
CA VAL A 136 -6.49 -7.06 6.19
C VAL A 136 -7.56 -8.15 6.32
N ILE A 137 -7.78 -8.94 5.27
CA ILE A 137 -8.87 -9.91 5.18
C ILE A 137 -8.32 -11.35 5.23
N GLY A 138 -7.11 -11.56 4.70
CA GLY A 138 -6.53 -12.90 4.50
C GLY A 138 -6.95 -13.50 3.15
N HIS A 139 -5.96 -13.90 2.33
CA HIS A 139 -6.20 -14.50 1.01
C HIS A 139 -7.07 -15.74 1.11
N ASN A 140 -6.82 -16.60 2.10
CA ASN A 140 -7.59 -17.83 2.30
C ASN A 140 -9.10 -17.57 2.50
N ILE A 141 -9.46 -16.47 3.18
CA ILE A 141 -10.86 -16.09 3.40
C ILE A 141 -11.46 -15.61 2.08
N VAL A 142 -10.76 -14.73 1.36
CA VAL A 142 -11.23 -14.19 0.08
C VAL A 142 -11.35 -15.26 -1.00
N GLU A 143 -10.37 -16.14 -1.15
CA GLU A 143 -10.34 -17.22 -2.14
C GLU A 143 -11.51 -18.19 -1.98
N ARG A 144 -11.87 -18.52 -0.73
CA ARG A 144 -13.03 -19.38 -0.44
C ARG A 144 -14.37 -18.68 -0.64
N ASN A 145 -14.37 -17.35 -0.70
CA ASN A 145 -15.58 -16.53 -0.69
C ASN A 145 -15.58 -15.48 -1.82
N LEU A 146 -14.99 -15.79 -2.99
CA LEU A 146 -14.85 -14.83 -4.11
C LEU A 146 -16.18 -14.21 -4.56
N ARG A 147 -17.28 -14.97 -4.52
CA ARG A 147 -18.62 -14.45 -4.79
C ARG A 147 -18.99 -13.32 -3.83
N ALA A 148 -18.95 -13.60 -2.53
CA ALA A 148 -19.28 -12.60 -1.50
C ALA A 148 -18.33 -11.40 -1.57
N PHE A 149 -17.04 -11.64 -1.75
CA PHE A 149 -16.04 -10.59 -1.88
C PHE A 149 -16.29 -9.66 -3.08
N THR A 150 -16.51 -10.21 -4.28
CA THR A 150 -16.80 -9.39 -5.47
C THR A 150 -18.12 -8.65 -5.37
N GLU A 151 -19.12 -9.21 -4.67
CA GLU A 151 -20.36 -8.49 -4.35
C GLU A 151 -20.13 -7.33 -3.38
N SER A 152 -19.33 -7.51 -2.33
CA SER A 152 -18.91 -6.43 -1.41
C SER A 152 -18.20 -5.32 -2.17
N VAL A 153 -17.27 -5.68 -3.07
CA VAL A 153 -16.59 -4.71 -3.96
C VAL A 153 -17.59 -3.89 -4.77
N ARG A 154 -18.57 -4.53 -5.40
CA ARG A 154 -19.60 -3.81 -6.18
C ARG A 154 -20.43 -2.89 -5.29
N ARG A 155 -20.82 -3.33 -4.10
CA ARG A 155 -21.62 -2.53 -3.16
C ARG A 155 -20.84 -1.32 -2.66
N PHE A 156 -19.58 -1.52 -2.27
CA PHE A 156 -18.68 -0.45 -1.87
C PHE A 156 -18.57 0.61 -2.96
N TRP A 157 -18.22 0.23 -4.20
CA TRP A 157 -18.06 1.20 -5.28
C TRP A 157 -19.34 1.92 -5.66
N ARG A 158 -20.51 1.26 -5.55
CA ARG A 158 -21.81 1.92 -5.82
C ARG A 158 -22.18 2.94 -4.74
N SER A 159 -21.91 2.64 -3.48
CA SER A 159 -22.19 3.55 -2.36
C SER A 159 -21.22 4.73 -2.29
N HIS A 160 -19.99 4.55 -2.80
CA HIS A 160 -18.94 5.56 -2.71
C HIS A 160 -18.64 6.27 -4.04
N TYR A 161 -19.34 5.92 -5.13
CA TYR A 161 -19.06 6.44 -6.48
C TYR A 161 -19.01 7.98 -6.51
N ASP A 162 -20.05 8.64 -6.01
CA ASP A 162 -20.16 10.09 -6.06
C ASP A 162 -19.09 10.82 -5.22
N GLY A 163 -18.64 10.22 -4.10
CA GLY A 163 -17.64 10.83 -3.23
C GLY A 163 -16.21 10.56 -3.71
N LEU A 164 -15.87 9.30 -4.01
CA LEU A 164 -14.52 8.92 -4.42
C LEU A 164 -14.21 9.34 -5.86
N VAL A 165 -15.13 9.25 -6.81
CA VAL A 165 -14.81 9.62 -8.21
C VAL A 165 -14.72 11.15 -8.37
N LYS A 166 -15.51 11.92 -7.62
CA LYS A 166 -15.43 13.39 -7.64
C LYS A 166 -14.21 13.93 -6.87
N ASN A 167 -13.77 13.26 -5.81
CA ASN A 167 -12.69 13.76 -4.94
C ASN A 167 -11.34 13.03 -5.09
N ALA A 168 -11.29 11.78 -5.56
CA ALA A 168 -10.07 10.96 -5.65
C ALA A 168 -9.44 10.90 -7.06
N LEU A 169 -10.05 11.52 -8.07
CA LEU A 169 -9.58 11.56 -9.46
C LEU A 169 -9.38 12.96 -10.09
N PRO A 170 -9.26 14.10 -9.36
CA PRO A 170 -8.67 15.27 -9.99
C PRO A 170 -7.25 14.91 -10.47
N PRO A 171 -6.82 15.38 -11.66
CA PRO A 171 -5.43 15.22 -12.09
C PRO A 171 -4.52 15.79 -10.99
N HIS A 172 -3.72 14.91 -10.39
CA HIS A 172 -2.84 15.13 -9.25
C HIS A 172 -2.17 16.52 -9.27
N SER A 173 -2.73 17.49 -8.54
CA SER A 173 -1.98 18.66 -8.10
C SER A 173 -1.25 18.32 -6.80
N TYR A 174 -0.09 18.94 -6.59
CA TYR A 174 0.77 18.74 -5.40
C TYR A 174 -0.02 18.82 -4.07
N ASP A 175 -1.08 19.63 -4.03
CA ASP A 175 -1.88 19.87 -2.82
C ASP A 175 -2.81 18.70 -2.43
N CYS A 176 -3.12 17.77 -3.34
CA CYS A 176 -4.10 16.70 -3.07
C CYS A 176 -3.50 15.47 -2.38
N CYS A 177 -2.17 15.29 -2.45
CA CYS A 177 -1.56 14.00 -2.12
C CYS A 177 -1.48 13.73 -0.61
N ILE A 178 -1.47 14.75 0.24
CA ILE A 178 -1.20 14.59 1.69
C ILE A 178 -2.46 14.75 2.54
N GLU A 179 -3.42 15.56 2.09
CA GLU A 179 -4.48 16.04 2.97
C GLU A 179 -5.61 15.02 3.25
N TYR A 180 -5.83 14.00 2.40
CA TYR A 180 -7.04 13.16 2.53
C TYR A 180 -6.86 11.82 3.24
N ASN A 181 -5.75 11.09 3.04
CA ASN A 181 -5.65 9.70 3.52
C ASN A 181 -4.80 9.56 4.79
N LEU A 182 -3.69 10.27 4.89
CA LEU A 182 -2.83 10.21 6.08
C LEU A 182 -3.44 10.98 7.25
N ASN A 183 -4.12 12.10 7.01
CA ASN A 183 -4.71 12.92 8.09
C ASN A 183 -5.74 12.20 8.96
N ASN A 184 -6.44 11.19 8.43
CA ASN A 184 -7.38 10.40 9.23
C ASN A 184 -6.68 9.35 10.12
N LEU A 185 -5.44 8.97 9.79
CA LEU A 185 -4.68 7.93 10.49
C LEU A 185 -3.51 8.52 11.33
N TYR A 186 -3.07 9.72 10.96
CA TYR A 186 -2.13 10.60 11.63
C TYR A 186 -2.69 12.03 11.49
N PRO A 187 -3.48 12.54 12.45
CA PRO A 187 -3.92 13.93 12.38
C PRO A 187 -2.67 14.81 12.36
N THR A 188 -2.39 15.43 11.21
CA THR A 188 -1.32 16.43 11.06
C THR A 188 -1.98 17.82 11.03
N LYS A 189 -1.57 18.78 11.87
CA LYS A 189 -1.83 20.21 11.58
C LYS A 189 -0.75 20.59 10.61
N ILE A 190 -0.90 20.16 9.37
CA ILE A 190 -0.26 20.86 8.28
C ILE A 190 -0.99 22.21 8.17
N VAL A 191 -0.50 23.20 8.92
CA VAL A 191 -0.93 24.58 8.72
C VAL A 191 -0.43 24.97 7.34
N ARG A 192 -1.36 25.22 6.42
CA ARG A 192 -1.01 25.86 5.15
C ARG A 192 -0.43 27.22 5.48
N GLU A 193 0.86 27.42 5.24
CA GLU A 193 1.31 28.76 4.90
C GLU A 193 0.68 29.09 3.55
N TYR A 194 -0.41 29.85 3.59
CA TYR A 194 -1.11 30.32 2.42
C TYR A 194 -0.15 31.18 1.61
N ASN A 195 0.49 30.60 0.59
CA ASN A 195 1.39 31.34 -0.29
C ASN A 195 0.53 32.05 -1.35
N PRO A 196 0.29 33.38 -1.25
CA PRO A 196 -0.69 34.08 -2.08
C PRO A 196 -0.26 34.28 -3.54
N TRP A 197 0.91 33.77 -3.93
CA TRP A 197 1.56 34.10 -5.20
C TRP A 197 1.50 33.00 -6.27
N TRP A 198 0.73 31.93 -6.09
CA TRP A 198 0.53 30.91 -7.13
C TRP A 198 -0.60 31.32 -8.09
N THR A 199 -0.30 32.33 -8.90
CA THR A 199 -1.05 32.65 -10.11
C THR A 199 -0.87 31.51 -11.13
N TRP A 200 -1.97 30.80 -11.40
CA TRP A 200 -2.48 30.15 -12.64
C TRP A 200 -1.64 30.07 -13.94
N GLY A 201 -0.31 30.08 -13.92
CA GLY A 201 0.50 30.31 -15.12
C GLY A 201 1.79 29.52 -15.26
N VAL A 202 2.19 28.67 -14.31
CA VAL A 202 3.43 27.89 -14.45
C VAL A 202 3.18 26.41 -14.25
N HIS A 203 3.18 25.71 -15.38
CA HIS A 203 3.25 24.27 -15.52
C HIS A 203 4.34 23.65 -14.64
N ILE A 204 3.94 22.92 -13.60
CA ILE A 204 4.73 21.79 -13.10
C ILE A 204 3.79 20.58 -13.06
N GLN A 205 3.56 20.00 -14.25
CA GLN A 205 3.01 18.65 -14.42
C GLN A 205 4.06 17.61 -13.99
N ARG A 206 4.60 17.70 -12.76
CA ARG A 206 5.28 16.55 -12.17
C ARG A 206 4.18 15.57 -11.79
N SER A 207 3.83 14.70 -12.73
CA SER A 207 3.03 13.52 -12.43
C SER A 207 3.76 12.76 -11.32
N HIS A 208 3.24 12.80 -10.10
CA HIS A 208 3.75 11.96 -9.02
C HIS A 208 3.59 10.51 -9.49
N ARG A 209 4.70 9.79 -9.56
CA ARG A 209 4.75 8.41 -9.99
C ARG A 209 4.81 7.56 -8.72
N PRO A 210 3.68 7.05 -8.21
CA PRO A 210 3.66 6.45 -6.88
C PRO A 210 4.45 5.16 -6.84
N GLY A 211 5.23 4.98 -5.79
CA GLY A 211 5.89 3.74 -5.45
C GLY A 211 4.91 2.66 -5.02
N ASN A 212 5.47 1.47 -4.80
CA ASN A 212 4.71 0.27 -4.53
C ASN A 212 4.05 0.35 -3.15
N PRO A 213 2.71 0.27 -3.05
CA PRO A 213 2.02 0.42 -1.77
C PRO A 213 2.23 -0.79 -0.85
N PHE A 214 2.65 -1.94 -1.36
CA PHE A 214 2.94 -3.10 -0.52
C PHE A 214 4.38 -3.09 -0.02
N ARG A 215 5.36 -2.77 -0.88
CA ARG A 215 6.78 -2.73 -0.55
C ARG A 215 7.33 -1.32 -0.66
N ILE A 216 7.60 -0.69 0.48
CA ILE A 216 8.17 0.65 0.54
C ILE A 216 9.64 0.52 0.98
N PRO A 217 10.62 0.72 0.07
CA PRO A 217 12.03 0.47 0.36
C PRO A 217 12.57 1.21 1.56
N GLU A 218 12.16 2.46 1.78
CA GLU A 218 12.65 3.27 2.91
C GLU A 218 12.17 2.74 4.26
N ILE A 219 10.98 2.14 4.33
CA ILE A 219 10.49 1.45 5.53
C ILE A 219 11.35 0.20 5.77
N GLN A 220 11.65 -0.59 4.73
CA GLN A 220 12.51 -1.77 4.84
C GLN A 220 13.94 -1.41 5.27
N GLN A 221 14.47 -0.31 4.75
CA GLN A 221 15.78 0.22 5.14
C GLN A 221 15.80 0.69 6.60
N LEU A 222 14.74 1.38 7.04
CA LEU A 222 14.58 1.79 8.43
C LEU A 222 14.55 0.57 9.35
N ILE A 223 13.72 -0.42 9.05
CA ILE A 223 13.65 -1.69 9.79
C ILE A 223 15.02 -2.36 9.85
N ALA A 224 15.69 -2.53 8.70
CA ALA A 224 17.00 -3.15 8.65
C ALA A 224 18.05 -2.40 9.48
N LYS A 225 17.97 -1.06 9.53
CA LYS A 225 18.85 -0.21 10.34
C LYS A 225 18.62 -0.42 11.85
N VAL A 226 17.37 -0.46 12.29
CA VAL A 226 17.03 -0.59 13.73
C VAL A 226 17.12 -2.02 14.26
N THR A 227 17.06 -3.04 13.39
CA THR A 227 17.30 -4.43 13.77
C THR A 227 18.79 -4.78 13.82
N LYS A 228 19.63 -4.19 12.94
CA LYS A 228 21.09 -4.46 12.92
C LYS A 228 21.87 -3.76 14.02
N CYS A 229 21.32 -2.67 14.55
CA CYS A 229 21.90 -1.92 15.66
C CYS A 229 21.05 -2.17 16.91
N PRO A 230 21.16 -3.34 17.57
CA PRO A 230 20.70 -3.42 18.94
C PRO A 230 21.41 -2.28 19.68
N SER A 231 20.65 -1.48 20.43
CA SER A 231 21.09 -0.28 21.14
C SER A 231 22.16 -0.56 22.22
N GLY A 232 22.82 -1.72 22.17
CA GLY A 232 24.04 -2.06 22.86
C GLY A 232 25.20 -1.18 22.38
N LYS A 233 25.53 -0.18 23.21
CA LYS A 233 26.75 0.63 23.18
C LYS A 233 26.73 1.83 22.22
N LYS A 234 25.71 2.69 22.30
CA LYS A 234 26.08 4.12 22.35
C LYS A 234 26.87 4.28 23.65
N GLY A 235 28.20 4.25 23.53
CA GLY A 235 29.10 4.38 24.68
C GLY A 235 28.62 5.54 25.53
N LEU A 236 28.33 5.27 26.80
CA LEU A 236 28.19 6.29 27.83
C LEU A 236 29.31 7.29 27.59
N ARG A 237 28.99 8.49 27.11
CA ARG A 237 29.97 9.58 27.07
C ARG A 237 30.41 9.75 28.52
N PRO A 238 31.68 9.46 28.87
CA PRO A 238 32.10 9.54 30.26
C PRO A 238 31.98 10.99 30.71
N GLY A 239 31.23 11.24 31.78
CA GLY A 239 31.38 12.45 32.58
C GLY A 239 30.48 13.65 32.27
N ARG A 240 29.23 13.47 31.80
CA ARG A 240 28.21 14.51 32.03
C ARG A 240 27.46 14.19 33.31
N TYR A 241 27.48 15.12 34.27
CA TYR A 241 26.65 15.09 35.47
C TYR A 241 25.20 14.82 35.05
N LEU A 242 24.61 13.73 35.54
CA LEU A 242 23.20 13.44 35.31
C LEU A 242 22.37 14.52 36.02
N PRO A 243 21.47 15.22 35.33
CA PRO A 243 20.56 16.15 35.98
C PRO A 243 19.71 15.41 37.03
N PRO A 244 19.31 16.05 38.15
CA PRO A 244 18.43 15.45 39.16
C PRO A 244 17.06 14.97 38.62
N ILE A 245 16.71 15.33 37.38
CA ILE A 245 15.41 15.06 36.75
C ILE A 245 15.41 13.71 36.01
N SER A 246 16.57 13.05 35.87
CA SER A 246 16.65 11.71 35.25
C SER A 246 15.97 10.60 36.07
N ASP A 247 15.67 10.85 37.36
CA ASP A 247 15.06 9.89 38.28
C ASP A 247 13.52 10.03 38.40
N LEU A 248 12.87 10.67 37.41
CA LEU A 248 11.41 10.77 37.40
C LEU A 248 10.77 9.37 37.33
N PRO A 249 9.70 9.11 38.11
CA PRO A 249 8.93 7.88 37.99
C PRO A 249 8.46 7.65 36.56
N LEU A 250 8.48 6.38 36.10
CA LEU A 250 8.17 6.02 34.72
C LEU A 250 6.78 6.51 34.30
N ASP A 251 5.78 6.44 35.18
CA ASP A 251 4.44 6.95 34.94
C ASP A 251 4.43 8.46 34.67
N ILE A 252 5.26 9.25 35.35
CA ILE A 252 5.38 10.69 35.08
C ILE A 252 6.07 10.93 33.73
N ALA A 253 7.11 10.15 33.40
CA ALA A 253 7.76 10.24 32.09
C ALA A 253 6.80 9.91 30.94
N LEU A 254 5.99 8.86 31.10
CA LEU A 254 4.95 8.48 30.14
C LEU A 254 3.89 9.58 30.01
N ASN A 255 3.42 10.17 31.11
CA ASN A 255 2.46 11.27 31.08
C ASN A 255 3.00 12.50 30.34
N ILE A 256 4.28 12.85 30.54
CA ILE A 256 4.91 13.97 29.83
C ILE A 256 4.97 13.67 28.32
N MET A 257 5.33 12.46 27.95
CA MET A 257 5.39 12.05 26.54
C MET A 257 4.00 12.04 25.91
N ASP A 258 3.01 11.48 26.59
CA ASP A 258 1.61 11.51 26.17
C ASP A 258 1.12 12.96 25.99
N TYR A 259 1.51 13.87 26.89
CA TYR A 259 1.20 15.29 26.76
C TYR A 259 1.82 15.90 25.49
N ILE A 260 3.10 15.64 25.20
CA ILE A 260 3.75 16.13 23.96
C ILE A 260 3.01 15.60 22.72
N TYR A 261 2.63 14.32 22.73
CA TYR A 261 1.89 13.69 21.64
C TYR A 261 0.46 14.23 21.48
N ALA A 262 -0.21 14.61 22.57
CA ALA A 262 -1.59 15.09 22.58
C ALA A 262 -1.71 16.60 22.32
N ASP A 263 -0.74 17.40 22.80
CA ASP A 263 -0.72 18.87 22.67
C ASP A 263 -0.70 19.30 21.19
N ARG A 264 0.06 18.56 20.37
CA ARG A 264 0.21 18.88 18.95
C ARG A 264 0.15 17.64 18.05
N PRO A 265 -0.41 17.81 16.86
CA PRO A 265 -0.38 16.79 15.83
C PRO A 265 1.05 16.54 15.34
N LEU A 266 1.22 15.55 14.45
CA LEU A 266 2.52 15.19 13.91
C LEU A 266 3.16 16.37 13.16
N CYS A 267 4.28 16.85 13.67
CA CYS A 267 5.14 17.91 13.11
C CYS A 267 6.60 17.70 13.56
N TRP A 268 7.54 18.41 12.93
CA TRP A 268 8.97 18.30 13.25
C TRP A 268 9.28 18.72 14.69
N GLU A 269 8.66 19.80 15.16
CA GLU A 269 8.84 20.32 16.52
C GLU A 269 8.41 19.30 17.57
N ARG A 270 7.35 18.51 17.30
CA ARG A 270 6.93 17.42 18.19
C ARG A 270 8.01 16.34 18.30
N LEU A 271 8.58 15.92 17.18
CA LEU A 271 9.63 14.90 17.16
C LEU A 271 10.90 15.39 17.86
N ASP A 272 11.25 16.66 17.67
CA ASP A 272 12.37 17.29 18.35
C ASP A 272 12.12 17.36 19.86
N ASP A 273 10.93 17.75 20.31
CA ASP A 273 10.56 17.78 21.73
C ASP A 273 10.63 16.37 22.37
N VAL A 274 10.12 15.35 21.68
CA VAL A 274 10.21 13.94 22.14
C VAL A 274 11.68 13.52 22.26
N ARG A 275 12.50 13.74 21.22
CA ARG A 275 13.92 13.36 21.20
C ARG A 275 14.73 14.10 22.25
N ASN A 276 14.54 15.40 22.36
CA ASN A 276 15.21 16.23 23.36
C ASN A 276 14.83 15.77 24.76
N SER A 277 13.57 15.43 24.99
CA SER A 277 13.12 14.90 26.30
C SER A 277 13.76 13.54 26.60
N LEU A 278 13.76 12.60 25.65
CA LEU A 278 14.41 11.29 25.81
C LEU A 278 15.93 11.43 26.05
N GLU A 279 16.60 12.29 25.29
CA GLU A 279 18.05 12.49 25.37
C GLU A 279 18.45 13.25 26.65
N VAL A 280 17.83 14.40 26.95
CA VAL A 280 18.21 15.23 28.10
C VAL A 280 17.91 14.51 29.41
N LEU A 281 16.78 13.80 29.49
CA LEU A 281 16.36 13.11 30.70
C LEU A 281 16.89 11.68 30.78
N GLN A 282 17.51 11.19 29.69
CA GLN A 282 18.02 9.82 29.56
C GLN A 282 16.93 8.76 29.78
N TRP A 283 15.69 9.09 29.43
CA TRP A 283 14.56 8.19 29.60
C TRP A 283 14.63 7.01 28.63
N LYS A 284 14.26 5.84 29.13
CA LYS A 284 14.05 4.63 28.34
C LYS A 284 12.64 4.14 28.57
N LEU A 285 11.78 4.34 27.58
CA LEU A 285 10.38 3.94 27.66
C LEU A 285 10.24 2.46 27.26
N PRO A 286 9.26 1.73 27.84
CA PRO A 286 9.09 0.32 27.56
C PRO A 286 8.61 0.06 26.13
N VAL A 287 8.88 -1.14 25.61
CA VAL A 287 8.42 -1.59 24.28
C VAL A 287 6.90 -1.45 24.11
N SER A 288 6.14 -1.72 25.18
CA SER A 288 4.68 -1.58 25.21
C SER A 288 4.20 -0.14 24.97
N TYR A 289 5.07 0.86 25.14
CA TYR A 289 4.76 2.26 24.84
C TYR A 289 4.95 2.59 23.35
N TRP A 290 6.00 2.05 22.74
CA TRP A 290 6.41 2.37 21.36
C TRP A 290 5.63 1.58 20.31
N VAL A 291 5.43 0.27 20.52
CA VAL A 291 4.79 -0.61 19.52
C VAL A 291 3.41 -0.09 19.07
N PRO A 292 2.48 0.30 19.97
CA PRO A 292 1.19 0.84 19.55
C PRO A 292 1.28 2.15 18.75
N ARG A 293 2.35 2.93 18.93
CA ARG A 293 2.55 4.21 18.24
C ARG A 293 3.10 4.08 16.83
N CYS A 294 3.75 2.95 16.52
CA CYS A 294 4.19 2.65 15.16
C CYS A 294 3.02 2.43 14.17
N ASN A 295 1.77 2.39 14.63
CA ASN A 295 0.56 2.26 13.82
C ASN A 295 0.62 1.05 12.87
N SER A 296 0.54 -0.15 13.45
CA SER A 296 0.64 -1.40 12.68
C SER A 296 -0.49 -1.58 11.65
N ASP A 297 -1.57 -0.80 11.76
CA ASP A 297 -2.65 -0.76 10.77
C ASP A 297 -2.22 -0.17 9.42
N ILE A 298 -1.15 0.63 9.37
CA ILE A 298 -0.51 1.13 8.13
C ILE A 298 0.82 0.42 7.90
N PHE A 299 1.60 0.28 8.97
CA PHE A 299 2.93 -0.30 8.98
C PHE A 299 2.84 -1.76 9.45
N PHE A 300 2.17 -2.61 8.67
CA PHE A 300 1.96 -4.03 9.01
C PHE A 300 3.27 -4.82 9.23
N GLU A 301 4.40 -4.27 8.77
CA GLU A 301 5.73 -4.77 9.10
C GLU A 301 5.99 -4.79 10.63
N VAL A 302 5.41 -3.86 11.38
CA VAL A 302 5.50 -3.79 12.86
C VAL A 302 4.95 -5.06 13.49
N ASP A 303 3.74 -5.49 13.10
CA ASP A 303 3.11 -6.71 13.59
C ASP A 303 3.95 -7.95 13.26
N THR A 304 4.58 -7.96 12.07
CA THR A 304 5.47 -9.03 11.65
C THR A 304 6.70 -9.10 12.56
N LEU A 305 7.31 -7.96 12.87
CA LEU A 305 8.47 -7.86 13.77
C LEU A 305 8.13 -8.31 15.19
N VAL A 306 6.97 -7.89 15.73
CA VAL A 306 6.49 -8.29 17.06
C VAL A 306 6.27 -9.80 17.12
N LYS A 307 5.53 -10.36 16.16
CA LYS A 307 5.24 -11.81 16.11
C LYS A 307 6.48 -12.67 15.95
N ALA A 308 7.47 -12.20 15.21
CA ALA A 308 8.75 -12.89 15.03
C ALA A 308 9.68 -12.77 16.25
N GLY A 309 9.37 -11.92 17.23
CA GLY A 309 10.21 -11.71 18.41
C GLY A 309 11.57 -11.11 18.08
N HIS A 310 11.66 -10.30 17.02
CA HIS A 310 12.92 -9.68 16.63
C HIS A 310 13.38 -8.64 17.66
N GLU A 311 14.68 -8.59 17.93
CA GLU A 311 15.30 -7.51 18.69
C GLU A 311 15.31 -6.24 17.82
N VAL A 312 14.52 -5.24 18.21
CA VAL A 312 14.29 -4.02 17.46
C VAL A 312 14.41 -2.83 18.41
N ASP A 313 15.14 -1.80 17.99
CA ASP A 313 15.07 -0.49 18.65
C ASP A 313 13.72 0.18 18.31
N TRP A 314 12.71 -0.10 19.14
CA TRP A 314 11.33 0.35 18.91
C TRP A 314 11.17 1.86 18.99
N GLU A 315 11.98 2.54 19.78
CA GLU A 315 12.03 4.00 19.84
C GLU A 315 12.50 4.57 18.50
N ALA A 316 13.65 4.08 18.01
CA ALA A 316 14.20 4.52 16.73
C ALA A 316 13.28 4.17 15.55
N LEU A 317 12.59 3.03 15.61
CA LEU A 317 11.62 2.63 14.59
C LEU A 317 10.42 3.58 14.57
N CYS A 318 9.81 3.83 15.74
CA CYS A 318 8.63 4.69 15.86
C CYS A 318 8.95 6.10 15.35
N LEU A 319 10.01 6.73 15.89
CA LEU A 319 10.39 8.08 15.50
C LEU A 319 10.80 8.14 14.03
N GLY A 320 11.51 7.14 13.51
CA GLY A 320 11.89 7.09 12.09
C GLY A 320 10.69 6.96 11.16
N MET A 321 9.64 6.23 11.55
CA MET A 321 8.39 6.16 10.77
C MET A 321 7.68 7.51 10.76
N GLU A 322 7.62 8.19 11.91
CA GLU A 322 7.02 9.52 12.01
C GLU A 322 7.78 10.56 11.15
N GLU A 323 9.10 10.50 11.10
CA GLU A 323 9.90 11.34 10.19
C GLU A 323 9.58 11.10 8.72
N LEU A 324 9.46 9.83 8.31
CA LEU A 324 9.08 9.49 6.95
C LEU A 324 7.71 10.08 6.61
N VAL A 325 6.74 9.99 7.52
CA VAL A 325 5.39 10.56 7.32
C VAL A 325 5.41 12.09 7.21
N LEU A 326 6.37 12.77 7.86
CA LEU A 326 6.54 14.23 7.72
C LEU A 326 7.15 14.66 6.39
N ASP A 327 7.87 13.78 5.71
CA ASP A 327 8.37 14.04 4.36
C ASP A 327 7.23 13.93 3.33
N ARG A 328 6.75 15.10 2.93
CA ARG A 328 5.67 15.30 1.96
C ARG A 328 5.95 14.67 0.61
N GLU A 329 7.15 14.88 0.06
CA GLU A 329 7.51 14.36 -1.26
C GLU A 329 7.65 12.84 -1.21
N TRP A 330 8.26 12.33 -0.14
CA TRP A 330 8.36 10.90 0.09
C TRP A 330 6.98 10.25 0.22
N CYS A 331 6.05 10.79 1.02
CA CYS A 331 4.70 10.20 1.16
C CYS A 331 3.97 10.06 -0.18
N CYS A 332 4.15 11.04 -1.08
CA CYS A 332 3.55 11.06 -2.41
C CYS A 332 4.17 10.03 -3.36
N THR A 333 5.48 9.77 -3.22
CA THR A 333 6.26 9.00 -4.19
C THR A 333 6.64 7.60 -3.71
N SER A 334 6.58 7.32 -2.41
CA SER A 334 6.94 6.03 -1.81
C SER A 334 5.89 4.94 -2.04
N GLY A 335 4.63 5.34 -2.20
CA GLY A 335 3.48 4.44 -2.22
C GLY A 335 2.69 4.41 -0.91
N LEU A 336 3.16 5.09 0.15
CA LEU A 336 2.49 5.11 1.46
C LEU A 336 1.06 5.68 1.38
N ASN A 337 0.85 6.76 0.64
CA ASN A 337 -0.48 7.34 0.44
C ASN A 337 -1.45 6.35 -0.22
N TYR A 338 -0.98 5.62 -1.22
CA TYR A 338 -1.77 4.57 -1.87
C TYR A 338 -1.98 3.37 -0.95
N ARG A 339 -0.99 3.00 -0.13
CA ARG A 339 -1.13 1.97 0.91
C ARG A 339 -2.29 2.34 1.84
N CYS A 340 -2.30 3.56 2.38
CA CYS A 340 -3.35 4.02 3.29
C CYS A 340 -4.74 4.00 2.63
N LEU A 341 -4.84 4.50 1.39
CA LEU A 341 -6.08 4.45 0.61
C LEU A 341 -6.60 3.02 0.45
N VAL A 342 -5.73 2.11 -0.01
CA VAL A 342 -6.09 0.71 -0.26
C VAL A 342 -6.46 0.01 1.04
N LEU A 343 -5.73 0.23 2.13
CA LEU A 343 -6.03 -0.37 3.43
C LEU A 343 -7.39 0.10 3.97
N ASN A 344 -7.72 1.39 3.84
CA ASN A 344 -9.04 1.90 4.23
C ASN A 344 -10.16 1.23 3.42
N ILE A 345 -10.02 1.16 2.09
CA ILE A 345 -10.99 0.44 1.24
C ILE A 345 -11.11 -1.03 1.68
N LEU A 346 -10.00 -1.70 1.96
CA LEU A 346 -10.00 -3.10 2.37
C LEU A 346 -10.67 -3.33 3.74
N ARG A 347 -10.57 -2.38 4.68
CA ARG A 347 -11.29 -2.45 5.96
C ARG A 347 -12.80 -2.35 5.75
N ASP A 348 -13.27 -1.41 4.94
CA ASP A 348 -14.69 -1.29 4.60
C ASP A 348 -15.21 -2.56 3.89
N LEU A 349 -14.39 -3.12 2.99
CA LEU A 349 -14.70 -4.38 2.32
C LEU A 349 -14.71 -5.58 3.27
N HIS A 350 -13.84 -5.60 4.27
CA HIS A 350 -13.80 -6.63 5.30
C HIS A 350 -15.10 -6.65 6.10
N GLU A 351 -15.57 -5.48 6.55
CA GLU A 351 -16.84 -5.36 7.29
C GLU A 351 -18.03 -5.85 6.46
N GLU A 352 -18.14 -5.40 5.20
CA GLU A 352 -19.19 -5.86 4.28
C GLU A 352 -19.12 -7.37 4.00
N LEU A 353 -17.90 -7.93 3.88
CA LEU A 353 -17.71 -9.36 3.70
C LEU A 353 -18.16 -10.15 4.93
N VAL A 354 -17.76 -9.74 6.14
CA VAL A 354 -18.16 -10.39 7.40
C VAL A 354 -19.67 -10.41 7.54
N LEU A 355 -20.36 -9.28 7.27
CA LEU A 355 -21.82 -9.20 7.31
C LEU A 355 -22.48 -10.22 6.37
N LYS A 356 -21.97 -10.36 5.14
CA LYS A 356 -22.46 -11.34 4.17
C LYS A 356 -22.25 -12.78 4.62
N LEU A 357 -21.07 -13.09 5.16
CA LEU A 357 -20.76 -14.45 5.62
C LEU A 357 -21.64 -14.85 6.81
N CYS A 358 -21.91 -13.92 7.73
CA CYS A 358 -22.81 -14.16 8.86
C CYS A 358 -24.25 -14.41 8.39
N HIS A 359 -24.77 -13.66 7.42
CA HIS A 359 -26.12 -13.88 6.90
C HIS A 359 -26.30 -15.22 6.19
N ASN A 360 -25.29 -15.67 5.44
CA ASN A 360 -25.33 -16.96 4.75
C ASN A 360 -25.20 -18.17 5.70
N ALA A 361 -24.73 -17.96 6.93
CA ALA A 361 -24.64 -19.04 7.93
C ALA A 361 -25.97 -19.32 8.65
N HIS A 362 -26.96 -18.42 8.51
CA HIS A 362 -28.24 -18.48 9.23
C HIS A 362 -29.46 -18.71 8.33
N GLY A 363 -29.27 -18.82 7.01
CA GLY A 363 -30.31 -19.17 6.03
C GLY A 363 -29.94 -20.45 5.32
#